data_AF-T1CYU6-F1
#
_entry.id   AF-T1CYU6-F1
#
_cell.length_a   1.000
_cell.length_b   1.000
_cell.length_c   1.000
_cell.angle_alpha   90.00
_cell.angle_beta   90.00
_cell.angle_gamma   90.00
#
_symmetry.space_group_name_H-M   'P 1'
#
loop_
_entity.id
_entity.type
_entity.pdbx_description
1 polymer ?
#
loop_
_entity_poly.entity_id
_entity_poly.type
_entity_poly.pdbx_seq_one_letter_code
_entity_poly.pdbx_strand_id
1 'polypeptide(L)'
;MLDTNVCRVKCGDKEITIRIQRPDFVSVESAYREINIVGRIEAEEAYKKHYAETGNKEESDEIYSLTLIKKKYETVGGNAYAQFISDMDKYYNTCALRISYALNYSTHPIKNMKKQVVGRGYKGKDNHTYYLGVFDIIELLKLNWKALSWTKSTYNQVKDKIQCGCSEDFYHNMTSKAENQKFFKELQSIKRKGIVAMIGTDGLRHTTLWNESNFVDVEFNYYNFLDGTNYIIKELYFWDLL
;
A
#
# COMPACT_ATOMS: atom_id res chain seq x y z
N MET A 1 -20.93 -14.75 13.33
CA MET A 1 -19.69 -13.95 13.25
C MET A 1 -19.85 -12.77 14.17
N LEU A 2 -19.03 -12.65 15.21
CA LEU A 2 -18.97 -11.41 16.01
C LEU A 2 -18.48 -10.30 15.09
N ASP A 3 -19.18 -9.17 15.10
CA ASP A 3 -18.84 -7.98 14.33
C ASP A 3 -17.58 -7.37 14.99
N THR A 4 -16.39 -7.86 14.62
CA THR A 4 -15.09 -7.57 15.29
C THR A 4 -14.69 -6.10 15.28
N ASN A 5 -15.41 -5.27 14.53
CA ASN A 5 -15.06 -3.88 14.26
C ASN A 5 -16.08 -2.94 14.91
N VAL A 6 -16.72 -3.37 15.99
CA VAL A 6 -17.74 -2.61 16.71
C VAL A 6 -17.29 -2.39 18.16
N CYS A 7 -17.08 -1.14 18.52
CA CYS A 7 -16.92 -0.72 19.91
C CYS A 7 -18.30 -0.37 20.47
N ARG A 8 -18.74 -1.10 21.49
CA ARG A 8 -19.98 -0.80 22.23
C ARG A 8 -19.61 -0.10 23.52
N VAL A 9 -20.13 1.11 23.71
CA VAL A 9 -19.94 1.87 24.94
C VAL A 9 -21.30 2.04 25.60
N LYS A 10 -21.39 1.64 26.86
CA LYS A 10 -22.62 1.75 27.67
C LYS A 10 -22.39 2.73 28.82
N CYS A 11 -23.34 3.64 29.01
CA CYS A 11 -23.38 4.56 30.15
C CYS A 11 -24.81 4.56 30.73
N GLY A 12 -24.98 3.89 31.87
CA GLY A 12 -26.31 3.59 32.42
C GLY A 12 -27.14 2.77 31.44
N ASP A 13 -28.33 3.24 31.10
CA ASP A 13 -29.25 2.59 30.15
C ASP A 13 -29.00 2.99 28.68
N LYS A 14 -28.01 3.85 28.42
CA LYS A 14 -27.66 4.28 27.06
C LYS A 14 -26.52 3.45 26.52
N GLU A 15 -26.69 2.91 25.32
CA GLU A 15 -25.65 2.21 24.57
C GLU A 15 -25.39 2.93 23.24
N ILE A 16 -24.12 3.15 22.91
CA ILE A 16 -23.70 3.58 21.58
C ILE A 16 -22.81 2.50 20.96
N THR A 17 -23.05 2.24 19.70
CA THR A 17 -22.24 1.34 18.86
C THR A 17 -21.44 2.19 17.89
N ILE A 18 -20.12 2.19 18.03
CA ILE A 18 -19.18 2.84 17.13
C ILE A 18 -18.56 1.76 16.25
N ARG A 19 -18.79 1.84 14.94
CA ARG A 19 -18.14 0.94 13.97
C ARG A 19 -16.79 1.51 13.56
N ILE A 20 -15.72 0.81 13.93
CA ILE A 20 -14.36 1.09 13.51
C ILE A 20 -14.30 0.93 11.98
N GLN A 21 -13.78 1.95 11.29
CA GLN A 21 -13.76 2.00 9.81
C GLN A 21 -12.41 1.65 9.21
N ARG A 22 -11.36 1.55 10.03
CA ARG A 22 -9.96 1.41 9.60
C ARG A 22 -9.28 0.26 10.33
N PRO A 23 -8.40 -0.47 9.65
CA PRO A 23 -7.57 -1.46 10.31
C PRO A 23 -6.55 -0.80 11.23
N ASP A 24 -6.13 -1.57 12.23
CA ASP A 24 -4.90 -1.30 12.96
C ASP A 24 -3.70 -1.45 12.03
N PHE A 25 -2.70 -0.59 12.22
CA PHE A 25 -1.50 -0.61 11.38
C PHE A 25 -0.74 -1.93 11.47
N VAL A 26 -0.70 -2.56 12.65
CA VAL A 26 0.07 -3.78 12.90
C VAL A 26 -0.44 -4.94 12.04
N SER A 27 -1.76 -5.13 11.94
CA SER A 27 -2.33 -6.19 11.11
C SER A 27 -2.10 -5.96 9.62
N VAL A 28 -2.21 -4.70 9.15
CA VAL A 28 -1.89 -4.34 7.76
C VAL A 28 -0.41 -4.56 7.47
N GLU A 29 0.47 -4.10 8.36
CA GLU A 29 1.93 -4.25 8.22
C GLU A 29 2.34 -5.73 8.20
N SER A 30 1.79 -6.55 9.09
CA SER A 30 2.07 -7.99 9.14
C SER A 30 1.75 -8.66 7.81
N ALA A 31 0.54 -8.47 7.29
CA ALA A 31 0.12 -9.03 6.01
C ALA A 31 0.90 -8.43 4.82
N TYR A 32 1.28 -7.15 4.89
CA TYR A 32 2.12 -6.52 3.88
C TYR A 32 3.53 -7.14 3.84
N ARG A 33 4.14 -7.38 5.00
CA ARG A 33 5.45 -8.05 5.10
C ARG A 33 5.37 -9.48 4.58
N GLU A 34 4.32 -10.21 4.94
CA GLU A 34 4.05 -11.59 4.49
C GLU A 34 4.08 -11.68 2.95
N ILE A 35 3.27 -10.88 2.25
CA ILE A 35 3.22 -10.94 0.79
C ILE A 35 4.51 -10.46 0.12
N ASN A 36 5.29 -9.59 0.76
CA ASN A 36 6.57 -9.12 0.20
C ASN A 36 7.66 -10.20 0.19
N ILE A 37 7.66 -11.11 1.17
CA ILE A 37 8.65 -12.19 1.26
C ILE A 37 8.29 -13.46 0.46
N VAL A 38 7.05 -13.55 -0.04
CA VAL A 38 6.60 -14.66 -0.89
C VAL A 38 7.51 -14.80 -2.12
N GLY A 39 8.00 -16.03 -2.33
CA GLY A 39 8.82 -16.39 -3.47
C GLY A 39 10.31 -16.04 -3.35
N ARG A 40 10.76 -15.50 -2.21
CA ARG A 40 12.16 -15.07 -2.05
C ARG A 40 13.16 -16.19 -2.19
N ILE A 41 12.90 -17.36 -1.58
CA ILE A 41 13.81 -18.50 -1.68
C ILE A 41 13.91 -18.95 -3.14
N GLU A 42 12.77 -19.13 -3.80
CA GLU A 42 12.72 -19.55 -5.20
C GLU A 42 13.36 -18.54 -6.15
N ALA A 43 13.20 -17.24 -5.88
CA ALA A 43 13.84 -16.18 -6.65
C ALA A 43 15.36 -16.17 -6.44
N GLU A 44 15.83 -16.34 -5.20
CA GLU A 44 17.27 -16.43 -4.89
C GLU A 44 17.90 -17.67 -5.53
N GLU A 45 17.21 -18.82 -5.55
CA GLU A 45 17.65 -20.03 -6.23
C GLU A 45 17.71 -19.84 -7.75
N ALA A 46 16.66 -19.26 -8.35
CA ALA A 46 16.60 -18.97 -9.78
C ALA A 46 17.72 -18.00 -10.21
N TYR A 47 17.94 -16.93 -9.42
CA TYR A 47 19.05 -16.00 -9.61
C TYR A 47 20.40 -16.74 -9.60
N LYS A 48 20.68 -17.50 -8.53
CA LYS A 48 21.98 -18.16 -8.33
C LYS A 48 22.28 -19.15 -9.45
N LYS A 49 21.25 -19.90 -9.88
CA LYS A 49 21.36 -20.84 -10.98
C LYS A 49 21.71 -20.11 -12.29
N HIS A 50 20.94 -19.10 -12.68
CA HIS A 50 21.19 -18.37 -13.94
C HIS A 50 22.55 -17.68 -13.93
N TYR A 51 22.92 -17.05 -12.82
CA TYR A 51 24.22 -16.38 -12.69
C TYR A 51 25.38 -17.36 -12.76
N ALA A 52 25.26 -18.55 -12.16
CA ALA A 52 26.31 -19.58 -12.25
C ALA A 52 26.46 -20.14 -13.67
N GLU A 53 25.37 -20.20 -14.44
CA GLU A 53 25.38 -20.72 -15.82
C GLU A 53 25.87 -19.67 -16.84
N THR A 54 25.56 -18.39 -16.64
CA THR A 54 25.78 -17.34 -17.65
C THR A 54 26.78 -16.26 -17.24
N GLY A 55 26.99 -16.04 -15.95
CA GLY A 55 27.71 -14.88 -15.42
C GLY A 55 26.98 -13.54 -15.62
N ASN A 56 25.77 -13.51 -16.21
CA ASN A 56 25.05 -12.29 -16.49
C ASN A 56 24.22 -11.83 -15.28
N LYS A 57 24.69 -10.79 -14.60
CA LYS A 57 24.03 -10.24 -13.41
C LYS A 57 22.67 -9.60 -13.73
N GLU A 58 22.58 -8.82 -14.81
CA GLU A 58 21.38 -8.05 -15.14
C GLU A 58 20.20 -8.97 -15.44
N GLU A 59 20.41 -9.99 -16.28
CA GLU A 59 19.41 -11.04 -16.54
C GLU A 59 19.04 -11.80 -15.27
N SER A 60 20.01 -12.07 -14.39
CA SER A 60 19.75 -12.75 -13.12
C SER A 60 18.86 -11.90 -12.20
N ASP A 61 19.10 -10.59 -12.11
CA ASP A 61 18.29 -9.63 -11.34
C ASP A 61 16.86 -9.53 -11.91
N GLU A 62 16.69 -9.61 -13.24
CA GLU A 62 15.39 -9.67 -13.90
C GLU A 62 14.65 -10.98 -13.56
N ILE A 63 15.33 -12.13 -13.66
CA ILE A 63 14.78 -13.45 -13.29
C ILE A 63 14.34 -13.47 -11.82
N TYR A 64 15.15 -12.90 -10.92
CA TYR A 64 14.81 -12.75 -9.51
C TYR A 64 13.50 -11.95 -9.36
N SER A 65 13.43 -10.80 -10.01
CA SER A 65 12.27 -9.89 -9.92
C SER A 65 11.00 -10.53 -10.49
N LEU A 66 11.07 -11.14 -11.67
CA LEU A 66 9.95 -11.84 -12.30
C LEU A 66 9.48 -13.03 -11.45
N THR A 67 10.40 -13.78 -10.86
CA THR A 67 10.06 -14.91 -9.97
C THR A 67 9.30 -14.43 -8.74
N LEU A 68 9.76 -13.36 -8.09
CA LEU A 68 9.06 -12.73 -6.96
C LEU A 68 7.65 -12.26 -7.34
N ILE A 69 7.49 -11.62 -8.49
CA ILE A 69 6.19 -11.12 -8.96
C ILE A 69 5.24 -12.27 -9.23
N LYS A 70 5.71 -13.27 -9.98
CA LYS A 70 4.93 -14.47 -10.31
C LYS A 70 4.47 -15.20 -9.04
N LYS A 71 5.37 -15.39 -8.07
CA LYS A 71 5.04 -16.05 -6.80
C LYS A 71 3.98 -15.31 -6.00
N LYS A 72 4.01 -13.97 -5.96
CA LYS A 72 2.96 -13.17 -5.32
C LYS A 72 1.60 -13.39 -5.97
N TYR A 73 1.53 -13.40 -7.31
CA TYR A 73 0.27 -13.67 -8.01
C TYR A 73 -0.18 -15.12 -7.87
N GLU A 74 0.71 -16.11 -7.86
CA GLU A 74 0.38 -17.52 -7.59
C GLU A 74 -0.22 -17.72 -6.19
N THR A 75 0.34 -17.01 -5.18
CA THR A 75 -0.18 -16.99 -3.82
C THR A 75 -1.62 -16.48 -3.78
N VAL A 76 -1.92 -15.38 -4.48
CA VAL A 76 -3.28 -14.83 -4.56
C VAL A 76 -4.22 -15.67 -5.43
N GLY A 77 -3.74 -16.17 -6.56
CA GLY A 77 -4.49 -17.01 -7.50
C GLY A 77 -5.72 -16.33 -8.11
N GLY A 78 -6.64 -17.16 -8.61
CA GLY A 78 -7.94 -16.72 -9.15
C GLY A 78 -7.83 -15.78 -10.35
N ASN A 79 -8.82 -14.90 -10.49
CA ASN A 79 -8.87 -13.90 -11.56
C ASN A 79 -7.74 -12.89 -11.46
N ALA A 80 -7.25 -12.59 -10.24
CA ALA A 80 -6.09 -11.71 -10.08
C ALA A 80 -4.82 -12.29 -10.71
N TYR A 81 -4.57 -13.59 -10.54
CA TYR A 81 -3.48 -14.27 -11.24
C TYR A 81 -3.72 -14.36 -12.76
N ALA A 82 -4.96 -14.62 -13.17
CA ALA A 82 -5.30 -14.66 -14.60
C ALA A 82 -5.01 -13.33 -15.31
N GLN A 83 -5.21 -12.18 -14.64
CA GLN A 83 -4.83 -10.88 -15.19
C GLN A 83 -3.32 -10.78 -15.43
N PHE A 84 -2.50 -11.17 -14.44
CA PHE A 84 -1.05 -11.17 -14.58
C PHE A 84 -0.57 -12.04 -15.75
N ILE A 85 -1.15 -13.24 -15.91
CA ILE A 85 -0.82 -14.13 -17.04
C ILE A 85 -1.24 -13.53 -18.39
N SER A 86 -2.36 -12.80 -18.44
CA SER A 86 -2.82 -12.19 -19.68
C SER A 86 -1.96 -11.03 -20.17
N ASP A 87 -1.29 -10.32 -19.26
CA ASP A 87 -0.49 -9.12 -19.56
C ASP A 87 0.56 -8.88 -18.45
N MET A 88 1.67 -9.60 -18.52
CA MET A 88 2.70 -9.56 -17.47
C MET A 88 3.31 -8.17 -17.30
N ASP A 89 3.50 -7.44 -18.40
CA ASP A 89 4.12 -6.11 -18.39
C ASP A 89 3.25 -5.10 -17.64
N LYS A 90 1.94 -5.10 -17.91
CA LYS A 90 0.99 -4.22 -17.22
C LYS A 90 0.90 -4.50 -15.72
N TYR A 91 1.02 -5.77 -15.33
CA TYR A 91 0.83 -6.23 -13.95
C TYR A 91 2.14 -6.49 -13.20
N TYR A 92 3.29 -6.16 -13.82
CA TYR A 92 4.63 -6.31 -13.25
C TYR A 92 4.77 -5.59 -11.90
N ASN A 93 4.23 -4.37 -11.80
CA ASN A 93 4.24 -3.62 -10.55
C ASN A 93 3.18 -4.14 -9.58
N THR A 94 3.63 -4.84 -8.54
CA THR A 94 2.76 -5.46 -7.53
C THR A 94 2.39 -4.54 -6.36
N CYS A 95 2.73 -3.24 -6.36
CA CYS A 95 2.46 -2.35 -5.22
C CYS A 95 0.98 -2.33 -4.78
N ALA A 96 0.05 -2.24 -5.73
CA ALA A 96 -1.37 -2.25 -5.44
C ALA A 96 -1.90 -3.64 -5.02
N LEU A 97 -1.35 -4.72 -5.59
CA LEU A 97 -1.63 -6.09 -5.15
C LEU A 97 -1.24 -6.27 -3.68
N ARG A 98 -0.06 -5.78 -3.29
CA ARG A 98 0.46 -5.88 -1.91
C ARG A 98 -0.42 -5.14 -0.90
N ILE A 99 -0.89 -3.93 -1.23
CA ILE A 99 -1.86 -3.21 -0.39
C ILE A 99 -3.21 -3.93 -0.35
N SER A 100 -3.70 -4.44 -1.49
CA SER A 100 -4.94 -5.22 -1.51
C SER A 100 -4.86 -6.46 -0.61
N TYR A 101 -3.76 -7.20 -0.68
CA TYR A 101 -3.49 -8.33 0.20
C TYR A 101 -3.47 -7.89 1.66
N ALA A 102 -2.67 -6.88 1.98
CA ALA A 102 -2.54 -6.36 3.33
C ALA A 102 -3.89 -5.94 3.94
N LEU A 103 -4.74 -5.27 3.18
CA LEU A 103 -6.10 -4.92 3.62
C LEU A 103 -6.96 -6.17 3.83
N ASN A 104 -6.96 -7.12 2.89
CA ASN A 104 -7.77 -8.34 2.97
C ASN A 104 -7.46 -9.23 4.17
N TYR A 105 -6.19 -9.24 4.60
CA TYR A 105 -5.69 -10.03 5.72
C TYR A 105 -5.48 -9.20 7.00
N SER A 106 -5.94 -7.95 7.01
CA SER A 106 -6.00 -7.11 8.21
C SER A 106 -7.28 -7.34 9.01
N THR A 107 -7.44 -6.62 10.11
CA THR A 107 -8.71 -6.56 10.86
C THR A 107 -9.87 -5.94 10.06
N HIS A 108 -9.61 -5.30 8.92
CA HIS A 108 -10.63 -4.69 8.06
C HIS A 108 -10.50 -5.11 6.59
N PRO A 109 -10.88 -6.36 6.25
CA PRO A 109 -10.86 -6.85 4.88
C PRO A 109 -11.67 -5.99 3.91
N ILE A 110 -11.25 -5.93 2.64
CA ILE A 110 -11.91 -5.12 1.59
C ILE A 110 -13.40 -5.48 1.45
N LYS A 111 -13.79 -6.75 1.66
CA LYS A 111 -15.20 -7.18 1.64
C LYS A 111 -16.09 -6.48 2.68
N ASN A 112 -15.50 -5.93 3.75
CA ASN A 112 -16.21 -5.19 4.79
C ASN A 112 -16.31 -3.69 4.50
N MET A 113 -15.62 -3.20 3.47
CA MET A 113 -15.72 -1.81 3.02
C MET A 113 -17.06 -1.58 2.32
N LYS A 114 -17.74 -0.49 2.68
CA LYS A 114 -19.10 -0.17 2.23
C LYS A 114 -19.21 0.04 0.72
N LYS A 115 -18.14 0.55 0.10
CA LYS A 115 -18.07 0.87 -1.32
C LYS A 115 -16.92 0.12 -1.96
N GLN A 116 -17.12 -0.32 -3.20
CA GLN A 116 -16.12 -0.98 -4.02
C GLN A 116 -15.90 -0.15 -5.28
N VAL A 117 -14.73 -0.27 -5.91
CA VAL A 117 -14.48 0.33 -7.23
C VAL A 117 -15.09 -0.59 -8.28
N VAL A 118 -16.16 -0.12 -8.92
CA VAL A 118 -17.03 -0.92 -9.79
C VAL A 118 -16.26 -1.46 -11.00
N GLY A 119 -16.27 -2.78 -11.20
CA GLY A 119 -15.68 -3.43 -12.37
C GLY A 119 -14.15 -3.47 -12.40
N ARG A 120 -13.46 -3.07 -11.32
CA ARG A 120 -12.00 -2.95 -11.26
C ARG A 120 -11.31 -3.92 -10.32
N GLY A 121 -12.08 -4.59 -9.46
CA GLY A 121 -11.58 -5.59 -8.51
C GLY A 121 -11.63 -7.01 -9.09
N TYR A 122 -10.56 -7.78 -8.86
CA TYR A 122 -10.44 -9.18 -9.30
C TYR A 122 -10.51 -10.12 -8.10
N LYS A 123 -11.14 -11.28 -8.26
CA LYS A 123 -11.20 -12.29 -7.21
C LYS A 123 -9.92 -13.11 -7.14
N GLY A 124 -9.34 -13.25 -5.94
CA GLY A 124 -8.32 -14.26 -5.66
C GLY A 124 -8.94 -15.65 -5.51
N LYS A 125 -8.10 -16.68 -5.37
CA LYS A 125 -8.56 -18.06 -5.09
C LYS A 125 -9.21 -18.20 -3.71
N ASP A 126 -8.88 -17.28 -2.82
CA ASP A 126 -9.42 -17.10 -1.47
C ASP A 126 -10.75 -16.30 -1.46
N ASN A 127 -11.28 -15.96 -2.64
CA ASN A 127 -12.50 -15.16 -2.83
C ASN A 127 -12.42 -13.70 -2.31
N HIS A 128 -11.23 -13.26 -1.88
CA HIS A 128 -10.99 -11.85 -1.59
C HIS A 128 -10.94 -11.02 -2.88
N THR A 129 -11.26 -9.73 -2.77
CA THR A 129 -11.20 -8.79 -3.89
C THR A 129 -9.84 -8.10 -3.89
N TYR A 130 -9.16 -8.07 -5.04
CA TYR A 130 -7.85 -7.46 -5.23
C TYR A 130 -7.92 -6.37 -6.30
N TYR A 131 -7.41 -5.20 -5.96
CA TYR A 131 -7.17 -4.10 -6.89
C TYR A 131 -5.70 -4.09 -7.28
N LEU A 132 -5.45 -4.14 -8.59
CA LEU A 132 -4.11 -4.32 -9.13
C LEU A 132 -3.47 -3.01 -9.61
N GLY A 133 -4.22 -1.91 -9.59
CA GLY A 133 -3.74 -0.58 -9.97
C GLY A 133 -3.70 0.39 -8.81
N VAL A 134 -2.68 1.26 -8.79
CA VAL A 134 -2.51 2.33 -7.77
C VAL A 134 -3.73 3.26 -7.71
N PHE A 135 -4.29 3.63 -8.86
CA PHE A 135 -5.49 4.47 -8.90
C PHE A 135 -6.72 3.78 -8.32
N ASP A 136 -6.85 2.47 -8.51
CA ASP A 136 -7.98 1.71 -7.96
C ASP A 136 -7.87 1.66 -6.42
N ILE A 137 -6.66 1.56 -5.86
CA ILE A 137 -6.43 1.69 -4.40
C ILE A 137 -6.79 3.09 -3.92
N ILE A 138 -6.30 4.14 -4.59
CA ILE A 138 -6.62 5.54 -4.23
C ILE A 138 -8.14 5.75 -4.22
N GLU A 139 -8.84 5.27 -5.25
CA GLU A 139 -10.30 5.39 -5.36
C GLU A 139 -11.01 4.62 -4.25
N LEU A 140 -10.61 3.37 -3.98
CA LEU A 140 -11.17 2.56 -2.89
C LEU A 140 -11.09 3.29 -1.55
N LEU A 141 -9.92 3.85 -1.22
CA LEU A 141 -9.69 4.55 0.04
C LEU A 141 -10.47 5.88 0.10
N LYS A 142 -10.55 6.63 -1.01
CA LYS A 142 -11.38 7.84 -1.09
C LYS A 142 -12.88 7.55 -0.89
N LEU A 143 -13.36 6.41 -1.40
CA LEU A 143 -14.78 6.02 -1.30
C LEU A 143 -15.19 5.61 0.12
N ASN A 144 -14.28 5.02 0.89
CA ASN A 144 -14.59 4.42 2.19
C ASN A 144 -14.08 5.23 3.39
N TRP A 145 -13.02 6.00 3.21
CA TRP A 145 -12.41 6.83 4.24
C TRP A 145 -12.56 8.32 3.87
N LYS A 146 -11.49 9.10 3.89
CA LYS A 146 -11.53 10.53 3.55
C LYS A 146 -11.21 10.73 2.06
N ALA A 147 -12.02 11.56 1.40
CA ALA A 147 -11.71 12.03 0.06
C ALA A 147 -10.61 13.10 0.12
N LEU A 148 -9.43 12.76 -0.40
CA LEU A 148 -8.24 13.61 -0.39
C LEU A 148 -7.97 14.23 -1.76
N SER A 149 -7.60 15.51 -1.79
CA SER A 149 -7.19 16.23 -3.01
C SER A 149 -6.50 17.54 -2.65
N TRP A 150 -5.95 18.25 -3.64
CA TRP A 150 -5.36 19.58 -3.43
C TRP A 150 -6.35 20.63 -2.88
N THR A 151 -7.67 20.43 -3.06
CA THR A 151 -8.70 21.31 -2.47
C THR A 151 -9.20 20.85 -1.10
N LYS A 152 -8.87 19.63 -0.67
CA LYS A 152 -9.45 19.00 0.53
C LYS A 152 -8.39 18.28 1.35
N SER A 153 -8.23 18.73 2.60
CA SER A 153 -7.36 18.11 3.61
C SER A 153 -5.90 18.05 3.15
N THR A 154 -5.33 19.21 2.82
CA THR A 154 -3.90 19.26 2.48
C THR A 154 -3.06 19.13 3.75
N TYR A 155 -1.82 18.66 3.62
CA TYR A 155 -0.91 18.50 4.76
C TYR A 155 -0.79 19.79 5.59
N ASN A 156 -0.64 20.94 4.93
CA ASN A 156 -0.54 22.24 5.60
C ASN A 156 -1.80 22.63 6.40
N GLN A 157 -2.98 22.14 6.02
CA GLN A 157 -4.23 22.41 6.73
C GLN A 157 -4.40 21.56 8.00
N VAL A 158 -3.75 20.38 8.05
CA VAL A 158 -3.93 19.42 9.14
C VAL A 158 -2.68 19.21 9.98
N LYS A 159 -1.52 19.75 9.57
CA LYS A 159 -0.23 19.57 10.24
C LYS A 159 -0.30 19.86 11.73
N ASP A 160 -0.87 21.00 12.13
CA ASP A 160 -0.96 21.39 13.54
C ASP A 160 -1.82 20.41 14.34
N LYS A 161 -2.93 19.90 13.76
CA LYS A 161 -3.76 18.89 14.40
C LYS A 161 -3.00 17.58 14.60
N ILE A 162 -2.24 17.16 13.60
CA ILE A 162 -1.43 15.94 13.69
C ILE A 162 -0.36 16.12 14.77
N GLN A 163 0.27 17.30 14.86
CA GLN A 163 1.23 17.62 15.92
C GLN A 163 0.58 17.64 17.31
N CYS A 164 -0.71 17.99 17.41
CA CYS A 164 -1.51 17.83 18.63
C CYS A 164 -1.98 16.38 18.89
N GLY A 165 -1.56 15.39 18.09
CA GLY A 165 -1.88 13.98 18.26
C GLY A 165 -3.14 13.50 17.51
N CYS A 166 -3.82 14.36 16.74
CA CYS A 166 -5.01 13.96 16.00
C CYS A 166 -4.67 13.02 14.84
N SER A 167 -5.52 12.01 14.63
CA SER A 167 -5.54 11.18 13.42
C SER A 167 -6.11 11.99 12.26
N GLU A 168 -5.29 12.31 11.28
CA GLU A 168 -5.71 13.04 10.09
C GLU A 168 -5.09 12.43 8.84
N ASP A 169 -5.93 12.26 7.82
CA ASP A 169 -5.49 11.98 6.47
C ASP A 169 -5.14 13.28 5.76
N PHE A 170 -4.19 13.19 4.83
CA PHE A 170 -3.82 14.35 4.04
C PHE A 170 -3.36 14.04 2.62
N TYR A 171 -3.52 15.06 1.79
CA TYR A 171 -2.91 15.19 0.49
C TYR A 171 -1.71 16.15 0.58
N HIS A 172 -0.63 15.87 -0.13
CA HIS A 172 0.49 16.79 -0.29
C HIS A 172 0.98 16.79 -1.74
N ASN A 173 1.36 17.95 -2.25
CA ASN A 173 1.96 18.11 -3.56
C ASN A 173 3.36 18.67 -3.42
N MET A 174 4.28 18.16 -4.23
CA MET A 174 5.65 18.66 -4.32
C MET A 174 5.99 18.91 -5.79
N THR A 175 6.84 19.89 -6.04
CA THR A 175 7.21 20.38 -7.37
C THR A 175 8.68 20.19 -7.68
N SER A 176 9.48 19.84 -6.66
CA SER A 176 10.92 19.61 -6.80
C SER A 176 11.40 18.47 -5.92
N LYS A 177 12.59 17.95 -6.24
CA LYS A 177 13.24 16.93 -5.42
C LYS A 177 13.58 17.43 -4.01
N ALA A 178 13.98 18.70 -3.89
CA ALA A 178 14.24 19.32 -2.59
C ALA A 178 12.98 19.36 -1.72
N GLU A 179 11.81 19.60 -2.32
CA GLU A 179 10.53 19.50 -1.62
C GLU A 179 10.20 18.08 -1.18
N ASN A 180 10.46 17.05 -2.02
CA ASN A 180 10.31 15.65 -1.58
C ASN A 180 11.13 15.34 -0.32
N GLN A 181 12.40 15.76 -0.31
CA GLN A 181 13.31 15.47 0.80
C GLN A 181 12.94 16.25 2.06
N LYS A 182 12.53 17.51 1.92
CA LYS A 182 11.97 18.30 3.02
C LYS A 182 10.73 17.61 3.58
N PHE A 183 9.78 17.24 2.72
CA PHE A 183 8.55 16.59 3.13
C PHE A 183 8.80 15.23 3.78
N PHE A 184 9.79 14.45 3.33
CA PHE A 184 10.18 13.21 3.99
C PHE A 184 10.56 13.43 5.46
N LYS A 185 11.35 14.48 5.76
CA LYS A 185 11.68 14.83 7.17
C LYS A 185 10.45 15.29 7.96
N GLU A 186 9.56 16.05 7.32
CA GLU A 186 8.29 16.45 7.95
C GLU A 186 7.40 15.23 8.25
N LEU A 187 7.32 14.27 7.33
CA LEU A 187 6.59 13.02 7.51
C LEU A 187 7.18 12.15 8.63
N GLN A 188 8.50 12.15 8.81
CA GLN A 188 9.16 11.51 9.96
C GLN A 188 8.79 12.15 11.31
N SER A 189 8.45 13.45 11.29
CA SER A 189 8.14 14.20 12.50
C SER A 189 6.70 13.98 12.98
N ILE A 190 5.77 13.56 12.11
CA ILE A 190 4.35 13.45 12.51
C ILE A 190 4.03 12.23 13.38
N LYS A 191 4.94 11.25 13.50
CA LYS A 191 4.76 10.03 14.31
C LYS A 191 3.42 9.32 14.06
N ARG A 192 3.03 9.29 12.78
CA ARG A 192 1.85 8.58 12.27
C ARG A 192 2.26 7.40 11.43
N LYS A 193 1.37 6.42 11.33
CA LYS A 193 1.53 5.23 10.49
C LYS A 193 0.35 5.13 9.56
N GLY A 194 0.57 4.65 8.35
CA GLY A 194 -0.50 4.71 7.36
C GLY A 194 -0.22 4.06 6.03
N ILE A 195 -1.22 4.12 5.16
CA ILE A 195 -1.10 3.79 3.75
C ILE A 195 -0.70 5.06 3.00
N VAL A 196 0.30 4.95 2.14
CA VAL A 196 0.76 6.01 1.26
C VAL A 196 0.53 5.61 -0.20
N ALA A 197 0.00 6.55 -1.00
CA ALA A 197 -0.01 6.46 -2.45
C ALA A 197 0.70 7.67 -3.05
N MET A 198 1.49 7.46 -4.09
CA MET A 198 2.33 8.46 -4.74
C MET A 198 2.15 8.44 -6.25
N ILE A 199 2.10 9.63 -6.86
CA ILE A 199 2.15 9.85 -8.30
C ILE A 199 3.29 10.83 -8.56
N GLY A 200 4.22 10.47 -9.46
CA GLY A 200 5.42 11.25 -9.73
C GLY A 200 5.66 11.55 -11.21
N THR A 201 6.86 12.02 -11.51
CA THR A 201 7.35 12.17 -12.90
C THR A 201 7.53 10.82 -13.59
N ASP A 202 7.66 10.84 -14.91
CA ASP A 202 8.01 9.69 -15.75
C ASP A 202 7.07 8.48 -15.57
N GLY A 203 5.80 8.77 -15.28
CA GLY A 203 4.76 7.76 -15.10
C GLY A 203 4.80 7.03 -13.75
N LEU A 204 5.64 7.45 -12.80
CA LEU A 204 5.70 6.82 -11.47
C LEU A 204 4.34 6.80 -10.79
N ARG A 205 3.92 5.60 -10.38
CA ARG A 205 2.76 5.36 -9.52
C ARG A 205 3.15 4.29 -8.51
N HIS A 206 2.93 4.57 -7.23
CA HIS A 206 3.34 3.65 -6.17
C HIS A 206 2.40 3.69 -4.98
N THR A 207 2.18 2.54 -4.34
CA THR A 207 1.51 2.46 -3.04
C THR A 207 2.34 1.61 -2.06
N THR A 208 2.43 2.05 -0.81
CA THR A 208 3.20 1.37 0.25
C THR A 208 2.61 1.71 1.62
N LEU A 209 3.16 1.10 2.67
CA LEU A 209 2.94 1.52 4.05
C LEU A 209 4.05 2.49 4.51
N TRP A 210 3.69 3.36 5.44
CA TRP A 210 4.56 4.26 6.18
C TRP A 210 4.57 3.87 7.66
N ASN A 211 5.76 3.58 8.22
CA ASN A 211 5.92 3.18 9.63
C ASN A 211 6.71 4.22 10.43
N GLU A 212 6.19 5.46 10.48
CA GLU A 212 6.73 6.65 11.17
C GLU A 212 8.10 7.17 10.72
N SER A 213 8.97 6.31 10.21
CA SER A 213 10.37 6.60 9.94
C SER A 213 10.72 6.41 8.47
N ASN A 214 10.14 5.39 7.83
CA ASN A 214 10.38 5.08 6.44
C ASN A 214 9.18 4.37 5.82
N PHE A 215 9.23 4.21 4.49
CA PHE A 215 8.33 3.29 3.80
C PHE A 215 8.73 1.85 4.13
N VAL A 216 7.75 0.99 4.42
CA VAL A 216 7.98 -0.43 4.75
C VAL A 216 8.66 -1.16 3.59
N ASP A 217 8.44 -0.72 2.36
CA ASP A 217 9.12 -1.22 1.15
C ASP A 217 10.65 -1.20 1.23
N VAL A 218 11.24 -0.24 1.95
CA VAL A 218 12.71 -0.11 2.04
C VAL A 218 13.35 -1.34 2.67
N GLU A 219 12.63 -2.06 3.54
CA GLU A 219 13.10 -3.31 4.14
C GLU A 219 13.26 -4.46 3.14
N PHE A 220 12.65 -4.33 1.96
CA PHE A 220 12.68 -5.31 0.88
C PHE A 220 13.51 -4.84 -0.32
N ASN A 221 14.53 -4.00 -0.06
CA ASN A 221 15.46 -3.44 -1.05
C ASN A 221 14.81 -2.54 -2.11
N TYR A 222 13.62 -1.99 -1.84
CA TYR A 222 13.04 -0.94 -2.67
C TYR A 222 13.57 0.44 -2.25
N TYR A 223 13.48 1.40 -3.17
CA TYR A 223 13.88 2.77 -2.91
C TYR A 223 12.89 3.51 -2.02
N ASN A 224 13.40 4.43 -1.20
CA ASN A 224 12.55 5.50 -0.69
C ASN A 224 12.28 6.49 -1.82
N PHE A 225 11.05 6.57 -2.31
CA PHE A 225 10.70 7.42 -3.45
C PHE A 225 10.80 8.93 -3.16
N LEU A 226 10.66 9.36 -1.91
CA LEU A 226 10.83 10.77 -1.53
C LEU A 226 12.31 11.17 -1.47
N ASP A 227 13.21 10.28 -1.08
CA ASP A 227 14.62 10.60 -0.81
C ASP A 227 15.61 9.93 -1.78
N GLY A 228 15.54 8.62 -1.97
CA GLY A 228 16.52 7.82 -2.70
C GLY A 228 16.34 7.68 -4.22
N THR A 229 15.41 8.42 -4.85
CA THR A 229 15.19 8.38 -6.31
C THR A 229 15.21 9.76 -6.95
N ASN A 230 15.33 9.85 -8.27
CA ASN A 230 15.25 11.13 -9.00
C ASN A 230 13.82 11.58 -9.32
N TYR A 231 12.81 10.76 -8.99
CA TYR A 231 11.42 11.12 -9.24
C TYR A 231 11.01 12.34 -8.40
N ILE A 232 10.28 13.27 -9.03
CA ILE A 232 9.57 14.33 -8.31
C ILE A 232 8.17 13.81 -8.01
N ILE A 233 7.80 13.71 -6.73
CA ILE A 233 6.48 13.21 -6.34
C ILE A 233 5.50 14.38 -6.43
N LYS A 234 4.62 14.35 -7.43
CA LYS A 234 3.66 15.43 -7.68
C LYS A 234 2.47 15.36 -6.75
N GLU A 235 2.07 14.15 -6.38
CA GLU A 235 0.95 13.89 -5.50
C GLU A 235 1.31 12.80 -4.50
N LEU A 236 1.09 13.07 -3.22
CA LEU A 236 1.19 12.11 -2.15
C LEU A 236 -0.12 12.12 -1.35
N TYR A 237 -0.65 10.93 -1.14
CA TYR A 237 -1.83 10.68 -0.34
C TYR A 237 -1.43 9.86 0.88
N PHE A 238 -1.86 10.29 2.06
CA PHE A 238 -1.63 9.59 3.31
C PHE A 238 -2.98 9.31 3.98
N TRP A 239 -3.24 8.03 4.27
CA TRP A 239 -4.34 7.60 5.12
C TRP A 239 -3.80 7.00 6.40
N ASP A 240 -4.10 7.64 7.51
CA ASP A 240 -3.67 7.22 8.84
C ASP A 240 -4.35 5.91 9.25
N LEU A 241 -3.62 5.01 9.92
CA LEU A 241 -4.16 3.76 10.45
C LEU A 241 -4.11 3.75 11.99
N LEU A 242 -4.94 2.90 12.61
CA LEU A 242 -5.10 2.82 14.07
C LEU A 242 -3.91 2.17 14.76
#